data_AF-A0A7J2UZR4-F1
#
_entry.id   AF-A0A7J2UZR4-F1
#
_cell.length_a   1.000
_cell.length_b   1.000
_cell.length_c   1.000
_cell.angle_alpha   90.00
_cell.angle_beta   90.00
_cell.angle_gamma   90.00
#
_symmetry.space_group_name_H-M   'P 1'
#
loop_
_entity.id
_entity.type
_entity.pdbx_description
1 polymer ?
#
loop_
_entity_poly.entity_id
_entity_poly.type
_entity_poly.pdbx_seq_one_letter_code
_entity_poly.pdbx_strand_id
1 'polypeptide(L)'
;MLSGSMELGTLVAFVTYLSMFYKPIQNLTNVIPFMQQSFTSAERILEIVKARPEIPTSPSASKPSLRGEISVEDVWFGYHPLIPVIGGSALR
;
A
#
# COMPACT_ATOMS: atom_id res chain seq x y z
N MET A 1 59.28 4.47 29.15
CA MET A 1 58.98 4.25 27.72
C MET A 1 58.47 2.83 27.57
N LEU A 2 57.16 2.63 27.42
CA LEU A 2 56.61 1.33 27.02
C LEU A 2 56.92 1.17 25.52
N SER A 3 58.16 0.76 25.26
CA SER A 3 58.59 -0.07 24.13
C SER A 3 57.61 -0.17 22.94
N GLY A 4 57.67 0.81 22.05
CA GLY A 4 57.77 0.59 20.60
C GLY A 4 56.60 -0.02 19.82
N SER A 5 55.41 -0.22 20.38
CA SER A 5 54.32 -0.89 19.63
C SER A 5 53.04 -0.08 19.41
N MET A 6 52.69 0.91 20.24
CA MET A 6 51.65 1.92 19.98
C MET A 6 51.55 2.91 21.16
N GLU A 7 51.36 4.20 20.88
CA GLU A 7 51.04 5.18 21.93
C GLU A 7 49.56 5.09 22.35
N LEU A 8 49.26 5.39 23.63
CA LEU A 8 47.89 5.38 24.16
C LEU A 8 46.95 6.26 23.33
N GLY A 9 47.41 7.42 22.87
CA GLY A 9 46.64 8.33 22.02
C GLY A 9 46.27 7.69 20.68
N THR A 10 47.19 6.93 20.08
CA THR A 10 46.96 6.20 18.82
C THR A 10 45.92 5.10 18.99
N LEU A 11 45.93 4.39 20.12
CA LEU A 11 44.93 3.36 20.43
C LEU A 11 43.52 3.98 20.58
N VAL A 12 43.41 5.09 21.31
CA VAL A 12 42.14 5.80 21.51
C VAL A 12 41.60 6.34 20.18
N ALA A 13 42.46 6.95 19.36
CA ALA A 13 42.08 7.43 18.03
C ALA A 13 41.61 6.29 17.12
N PHE A 14 42.31 5.14 17.13
CA PHE A 14 41.94 3.96 16.35
C PHE A 14 40.55 3.43 16.74
N VAL A 15 40.27 3.23 18.02
CA VAL A 15 38.96 2.75 18.50
C VAL A 15 37.85 3.76 18.17
N THR A 16 38.16 5.05 18.24
CA THR A 16 37.23 6.13 17.88
C THR A 16 36.87 6.07 16.41
N TYR A 17 37.85 5.95 15.52
CA TYR A 17 37.60 5.81 14.08
C TYR A 17 36.86 4.53 13.73
N LEU A 18 37.17 3.42 14.40
CA LEU A 18 36.44 2.17 14.22
C LEU A 18 34.95 2.37 14.57
N SER A 19 34.68 3.03 15.69
CA SER A 19 33.32 3.34 16.13
C SER A 19 32.60 4.30 15.17
N MET A 20 33.29 5.33 14.66
CA MET A 20 32.78 6.25 13.66
C MET A 20 32.48 5.57 12.32
N PHE A 21 33.18 4.49 11.98
CA PHE A 21 32.95 3.70 10.78
C PHE A 21 31.77 2.72 10.93
N TYR A 22 31.65 2.04 12.07
CA TYR A 22 30.56 1.08 12.30
C TYR A 22 29.19 1.74 12.49
N LYS A 23 29.15 2.93 13.09
CA LYS A 23 27.90 3.66 13.36
C LYS A 23 27.06 3.96 12.09
N PRO A 24 27.62 4.49 10.99
CA PRO A 24 26.87 4.69 9.75
C PRO A 24 26.44 3.38 9.10
N ILE A 25 27.23 2.30 9.20
CA ILE A 25 26.82 0.97 8.70
C ILE A 25 25.59 0.46 9.46
N GLN A 26 25.60 0.57 10.79
CA GLN A 26 24.44 0.19 11.60
C GLN A 26 23.21 1.04 11.28
N ASN A 27 23.37 2.35 11.11
CA ASN A 27 22.27 3.23 10.73
C ASN A 27 21.67 2.83 9.38
N LEU A 28 22.50 2.49 8.39
CA LEU A 28 22.02 2.06 7.08
C LEU A 28 21.21 0.76 7.18
N THR A 29 21.72 -0.22 7.92
CA THR A 29 21.01 -1.49 8.16
C THR A 29 19.65 -1.27 8.81
N ASN A 30 19.53 -0.31 9.72
CA ASN A 30 18.28 0.00 10.41
C ASN A 30 17.25 0.75 9.54
N VAL A 31 17.70 1.47 8.49
CA VAL A 31 16.81 2.21 7.59
C VAL A 31 16.23 1.33 6.47
N ILE A 32 16.92 0.26 6.08
CA ILE A 32 16.46 -0.64 5.01
C ILE A 32 15.05 -1.21 5.27
N PRO A 33 14.73 -1.76 6.46
CA PRO A 33 13.39 -2.27 6.74
C PRO A 33 12.29 -1.20 6.62
N PHE A 34 12.58 0.02 7.07
CA PHE A 34 11.65 1.14 6.96
C PHE A 34 11.36 1.51 5.50
N MET A 35 12.39 1.51 4.66
CA MET A 35 12.22 1.76 3.22
C MET A 35 11.40 0.66 2.55
N GLN A 36 11.67 -0.61 2.87
CA GLN A 36 10.88 -1.75 2.36
C GLN A 36 9.40 -1.62 2.73
N GLN A 37 9.11 -1.32 4.00
CA GLN A 37 7.74 -1.10 4.47
C GLN A 37 7.07 0.09 3.78
N SER A 38 7.82 1.17 3.54
CA SER A 38 7.33 2.37 2.87
C SER A 38 6.93 2.06 1.42
N PHE A 39 7.72 1.26 0.69
CA PHE A 39 7.37 0.84 -0.67
C PHE A 39 6.10 -0.01 -0.71
N THR A 40 5.96 -1.02 0.17
CA THR A 40 4.73 -1.83 0.24
C THR A 40 3.49 -0.98 0.56
N SER A 41 3.64 0.01 1.43
CA SER A 41 2.54 0.91 1.78
C SER A 41 2.17 1.83 0.62
N ALA A 42 3.18 2.32 -0.13
CA ALA A 42 2.97 3.12 -1.33
C ALA A 42 2.23 2.33 -2.43
N GLU A 43 2.60 1.05 -2.63
CA GLU A 43 1.90 0.17 -3.57
C GLU A 43 0.41 0.04 -3.24
N ARG A 44 0.05 -0.23 -1.99
CA ARG A 44 -1.35 -0.31 -1.53
C ARG A 44 -2.13 0.99 -1.76
N ILE A 45 -1.51 2.14 -1.49
CA ILE A 45 -2.14 3.44 -1.76
C ILE A 45 -2.39 3.60 -3.26
N LEU A 46 -1.42 3.25 -4.09
CA LEU A 46 -1.56 3.33 -5.54
C LEU A 46 -2.61 2.35 -6.08
N GLU A 47 -2.76 1.17 -5.50
CA GLU A 47 -3.84 0.24 -5.83
C GLU A 47 -5.20 0.88 -5.63
N ILE A 48 -5.43 1.55 -4.48
CA ILE A 48 -6.68 2.25 -4.18
C ILE A 48 -6.91 3.40 -5.16
N VAL A 49 -5.89 4.24 -5.39
CA VAL A 49 -5.98 5.40 -6.29
C VAL A 49 -6.27 4.97 -7.73
N LYS A 50 -5.74 3.82 -8.15
CA LYS A 50 -5.94 3.27 -9.51
C LYS A 50 -7.16 2.35 -9.61
N ALA A 51 -7.83 2.04 -8.49
CA ALA A 51 -8.99 1.17 -8.49
C ALA A 51 -10.08 1.76 -9.39
N ARG A 52 -10.60 0.93 -10.29
CA ARG A 52 -11.72 1.30 -11.15
C ARG A 52 -13.03 1.01 -10.41
N PRO A 53 -14.04 1.89 -10.52
CA PRO A 53 -15.36 1.60 -9.96
C PRO A 53 -15.93 0.34 -10.62
N GLU A 54 -16.51 -0.53 -9.80
CA GLU A 54 -17.14 -1.78 -10.25
C GLU A 54 -18.33 -1.49 -11.17
N ILE A 55 -19.07 -0.42 -10.89
CA ILE A 55 -20.17 0.08 -11.72
C ILE A 55 -19.74 1.43 -12.31
N PRO A 56 -19.32 1.48 -13.58
CA PRO A 56 -18.94 2.72 -14.22
C PRO A 56 -20.16 3.61 -14.43
N THR A 57 -20.02 4.91 -14.14
CA THR A 57 -21.06 5.90 -14.47
C THR A 57 -20.99 6.23 -15.96
N SER A 58 -22.13 6.24 -16.64
CA SER A 58 -22.19 6.69 -18.03
C SER A 58 -21.88 8.19 -18.14
N PRO A 59 -21.03 8.64 -19.07
CA PRO A 59 -20.80 10.06 -19.34
C PRO A 59 -22.07 10.83 -19.73
N SER A 60 -23.09 10.11 -20.23
CA SER A 60 -24.39 10.66 -20.62
C SER A 60 -25.46 10.54 -19.54
N ALA A 61 -25.08 10.17 -18.30
CA ALA A 61 -26.03 10.05 -17.20
C ALA A 61 -26.67 11.43 -16.91
N SER A 62 -27.99 11.50 -17.04
CA SER A 62 -28.78 12.66 -16.66
C SER A 62 -29.67 12.31 -15.47
N LYS A 63 -30.08 13.31 -14.70
CA LYS A 63 -31.02 13.10 -13.58
C LYS A 63 -32.45 13.09 -14.13
N PRO A 64 -33.15 11.95 -14.18
CA PRO A 64 -34.52 11.91 -14.67
C PRO A 64 -35.48 12.55 -13.65
N SER A 65 -36.58 13.11 -14.14
CA SER A 65 -37.75 13.43 -13.32
C SER A 65 -38.52 12.15 -13.05
N LEU A 66 -38.58 11.71 -11.80
CA LEU A 66 -39.18 10.43 -11.40
C LEU A 66 -40.64 10.61 -11.01
N ARG A 67 -41.52 9.72 -11.50
CA ARG A 67 -42.95 9.65 -11.11
C ARG A 67 -43.22 8.71 -9.93
N GLY A 68 -42.21 7.97 -9.45
CA GLY A 68 -42.32 7.03 -8.33
C GLY A 68 -42.80 5.62 -8.70
N GLU A 69 -42.96 5.33 -9.99
CA GLU A 69 -43.26 3.99 -10.50
C GLU A 69 -41.96 3.20 -10.68
N ILE A 70 -41.93 1.94 -10.24
CA ILE A 70 -40.76 1.06 -10.28
C ILE A 70 -41.18 -0.26 -10.93
N SER A 71 -40.65 -0.55 -12.11
CA SER A 71 -40.82 -1.86 -12.75
C SER A 71 -39.52 -2.65 -12.70
N VAL A 72 -39.65 -3.97 -12.50
CA VAL A 72 -38.53 -4.91 -12.53
C VAL A 72 -38.88 -5.99 -13.55
N GLU A 73 -38.07 -6.08 -14.61
CA GLU A 73 -38.28 -7.01 -15.73
C GLU A 73 -37.03 -7.85 -15.93
N ASP A 74 -37.19 -9.18 -15.88
CA ASP A 74 -36.15 -10.17 -16.17
C ASP A 74 -34.81 -9.93 -15.47
N VAL A 75 -34.87 -9.50 -14.20
CA VAL A 75 -33.66 -9.22 -13.41
C VAL A 75 -33.04 -10.49 -12.85
N TRP A 76 -31.73 -10.58 -13.02
CA TRP A 76 -30.87 -11.58 -12.39
C TRP A 76 -29.84 -10.86 -11.53
N PHE A 77 -29.68 -11.33 -10.30
CA PHE A 77 -28.70 -10.76 -9.37
C PHE A 77 -28.04 -11.85 -8.54
N GLY A 78 -26.73 -11.72 -8.34
CA GLY A 78 -25.96 -12.55 -7.43
C GLY A 78 -24.67 -11.83 -7.04
N TYR A 79 -24.22 -12.02 -5.81
CA TYR A 79 -22.95 -11.48 -5.33
C TYR A 79 -21.73 -12.13 -6.00
N HIS A 80 -21.92 -13.34 -6.54
CA HIS A 80 -20.92 -14.05 -7.32
C HIS A 80 -21.51 -14.37 -8.70
N PRO A 81 -20.76 -14.17 -9.80
CA PRO A 81 -21.29 -14.37 -11.16
C PRO A 81 -21.88 -15.76 -11.41
N LEU A 82 -21.35 -16.77 -10.72
CA LEU A 82 -21.77 -18.18 -10.85
C LEU A 82 -22.89 -18.59 -9.88
N ILE A 83 -23.30 -17.72 -8.96
CA ILE A 83 -24.28 -18.06 -7.90
C ILE A 83 -25.39 -17.00 -7.89
N PRO A 84 -26.44 -17.16 -8.71
CA PRO A 84 -27.57 -16.24 -8.71
C PRO A 84 -28.37 -16.39 -7.41
N VAL A 85 -28.75 -15.26 -6.83
CA VAL A 85 -29.64 -15.14 -5.65
C VAL A 85 -31.06 -14.76 -6.08
N ILE A 86 -31.18 -13.93 -7.11
CA ILE A 86 -32.45 -13.55 -7.75
C ILE A 86 -32.38 -14.01 -9.21
N GLY A 87 -33.46 -14.64 -9.69
CA GLY A 87 -33.61 -14.99 -11.11
C GLY A 87 -35.06 -14.96 -11.56
N GLY A 88 -35.32 -14.29 -12.68
CA GLY A 88 -36.59 -14.37 -13.42
C GLY A 88 -37.81 -13.70 -12.75
N SER A 89 -37.63 -12.61 -12.00
CA SER A 89 -38.76 -11.91 -11.37
C SER A 89 -39.39 -10.86 -12.30
N ALA A 90 -40.71 -10.92 -12.46
CA ALA A 90 -41.53 -9.85 -13.02
C ALA A 90 -42.38 -9.24 -11.89
N LEU A 91 -42.10 -7.99 -11.51
CA LEU A 91 -42.87 -7.22 -10.52
C LEU A 91 -43.17 -5.83 -11.11
N ARG A 92 -44.43 -5.41 -11.00
CA ARG A 92 -44.95 -4.13 -11.49
C ARG A 92 -45.03 -3.09 -10.38
#